data_AF-A0A5C8ACH0-F1
#
_entry.id   AF-A0A5C8ACH0-F1
#
_cell.length_a   1.000
_cell.length_b   1.000
_cell.length_c   1.000
_cell.angle_alpha   90.00
_cell.angle_beta   90.00
_cell.angle_gamma   90.00
#
_symmetry.space_group_name_H-M   'P 1'
#
loop_
_entity.id
_entity.type
_entity.pdbx_description
1 polymer ?
#
loop_
_entity_poly.entity_id
_entity_poly.type
_entity_poly.pdbx_seq_one_letter_code
_entity_poly.pdbx_strand_id
1 'polypeptide(L)'
;MRYIVFVFVCITQFVSFGQKAIDTVETVNGKMVIYSNRTWQMLADTQFDGILNKEVHQMVSSELNLVQSWDNNVCFTSDRKNDLSKLSDTLWLCVSDSMQSDFFIPHPGYITSRYGYRKGRYHNGIDIGLNTGDTVRAAWSGKVRYAKYNDGGFGNLVIIRHDNGLETFYAHLSKNIVFPNDEVKAGDPIGLGGNTGRSFGPHLHFEVRFYDAPLNPEEMIDFAAKEVKDPNLLVHRGLFRPGAKPSDYYEEHGHSHTENVAAVVRPVATKKYYKVRSGDTLSEIAAKNNTTISKICKLNGIRETTTLQIGRSLRVK
;
A
#
# COMPACT_ATOMS: atom_id res chain seq x y z
N MET A 1 -55.56 25.29 -41.08
CA MET A 1 -54.70 24.20 -40.55
C MET A 1 -54.10 24.66 -39.23
N ARG A 2 -54.43 24.01 -38.11
CA ARG A 2 -53.81 24.25 -36.79
C ARG A 2 -52.97 23.02 -36.46
N TYR A 3 -51.67 23.19 -36.31
CA TYR A 3 -50.75 22.12 -35.90
C TYR A 3 -50.74 22.04 -34.38
N ILE A 4 -51.02 20.84 -33.84
CA ILE A 4 -50.85 20.51 -32.43
C ILE A 4 -49.41 20.04 -32.24
N VAL A 5 -48.63 20.79 -31.46
CA VAL A 5 -47.28 20.41 -31.04
C VAL A 5 -47.40 19.63 -29.73
N PHE A 6 -47.04 18.35 -29.75
CA PHE A 6 -46.89 17.55 -28.53
C PHE A 6 -45.49 17.81 -27.95
N VAL A 7 -45.44 18.49 -26.80
CA VAL A 7 -44.21 18.60 -25.99
C VAL A 7 -44.11 17.35 -25.13
N PHE A 8 -43.19 16.45 -25.49
CA PHE A 8 -42.79 15.35 -24.62
C PHE A 8 -41.85 15.91 -23.54
N VAL A 9 -42.39 16.12 -22.34
CA VAL A 9 -41.58 16.37 -21.15
C VAL A 9 -41.03 15.02 -20.68
N CYS A 10 -39.79 14.71 -21.07
CA CYS A 10 -39.03 13.60 -20.50
C CYS A 10 -38.66 13.97 -19.06
N ILE A 11 -39.50 13.57 -18.10
CA ILE A 11 -39.13 13.59 -16.68
C ILE A 11 -38.15 12.43 -16.48
N THR A 12 -36.85 12.71 -16.60
CA THR A 12 -35.81 11.78 -16.15
C THR A 12 -35.85 11.72 -14.63
N GLN A 13 -36.61 10.77 -14.08
CA GLN A 13 -36.49 10.41 -12.67
C GLN A 13 -35.10 9.81 -12.47
N PHE A 14 -34.20 10.57 -11.86
CA PHE A 14 -32.99 10.04 -11.27
C PHE A 14 -33.40 9.15 -10.09
N VAL A 15 -33.65 7.86 -10.36
CA VAL A 15 -33.79 6.87 -9.29
C VAL A 15 -32.41 6.68 -8.69
N SER A 16 -32.18 7.32 -7.56
CA SER A 16 -31.09 6.96 -6.65
C SER A 16 -31.30 5.51 -6.22
N PHE A 17 -30.68 4.57 -6.92
CA PHE A 17 -30.57 3.17 -6.47
C PHE A 17 -29.50 3.10 -5.38
N GLY A 18 -29.82 3.65 -4.20
CA GLY A 18 -29.38 3.04 -2.95
C GLY A 18 -30.30 1.85 -2.70
N GLN A 19 -29.75 0.67 -2.43
CA GLN A 19 -30.58 -0.49 -2.09
C GLN A 19 -31.44 -0.13 -0.87
N LYS A 20 -32.76 -0.12 -1.05
CA LYS A 20 -33.68 0.15 0.06
C LYS A 20 -33.63 -1.04 1.00
N ALA A 21 -33.13 -0.82 2.22
CA ALA A 21 -33.28 -1.77 3.32
C ALA A 21 -34.79 -1.97 3.57
N ILE A 22 -35.22 -3.22 3.56
CA ILE A 22 -36.61 -3.59 3.77
C ILE A 22 -36.85 -4.13 5.17
N ASP A 23 -35.84 -4.76 5.79
CA ASP A 23 -35.96 -5.35 7.12
C ASP A 23 -34.60 -5.54 7.81
N THR A 24 -34.62 -5.81 9.11
CA THR A 24 -33.47 -6.29 9.87
C THR A 24 -33.83 -7.50 10.74
N VAL A 25 -32.99 -8.53 10.74
CA VAL A 25 -33.17 -9.77 11.52
C VAL A 25 -32.02 -9.93 12.51
N GLU A 26 -32.32 -10.16 13.79
CA GLU A 26 -31.28 -10.55 14.76
C GLU A 26 -30.89 -12.01 14.54
N THR A 27 -29.59 -12.30 14.43
CA THR A 27 -29.06 -13.66 14.29
C THR A 27 -27.99 -13.93 15.35
N VAL A 28 -27.60 -15.20 15.50
CA VAL A 28 -26.49 -15.60 16.39
C VAL A 28 -25.16 -14.93 16.04
N ASN A 29 -24.99 -14.49 14.79
CA ASN A 29 -23.77 -13.86 14.28
C ASN A 29 -23.88 -12.33 14.19
N GLY A 30 -24.93 -11.73 14.76
CA GLY A 30 -25.22 -10.30 14.70
C GLY A 30 -26.48 -9.95 13.92
N LYS A 31 -26.73 -8.66 13.74
CA LYS A 31 -27.92 -8.15 13.05
C LYS A 31 -27.73 -8.24 11.54
N MET A 32 -28.67 -8.82 10.82
CA MET A 32 -28.69 -8.92 9.36
C MET A 32 -29.63 -7.87 8.77
N VAL A 33 -29.23 -7.09 7.75
CA VAL A 33 -30.15 -6.28 6.92
C VAL A 33 -30.58 -7.07 5.72
N ILE A 34 -31.86 -6.99 5.38
CA ILE A 34 -32.42 -7.53 4.13
C ILE A 34 -32.75 -6.35 3.21
N TYR A 35 -32.40 -6.47 1.93
CA TYR A 35 -32.62 -5.46 0.91
C TYR A 35 -33.76 -5.83 -0.06
N SER A 36 -34.37 -4.81 -0.66
CA SER A 36 -35.49 -4.92 -1.61
C SER A 36 -35.22 -5.78 -2.86
N ASN A 37 -33.96 -5.98 -3.21
CA ASN A 37 -33.50 -6.85 -4.31
C ASN A 37 -33.22 -8.29 -3.85
N ARG A 38 -33.67 -8.69 -2.65
CA ARG A 38 -33.47 -10.04 -2.07
C ARG A 38 -32.00 -10.38 -1.75
N THR A 39 -31.13 -9.38 -1.61
CA THR A 39 -29.81 -9.56 -1.01
C THR A 39 -29.88 -9.23 0.49
N TRP A 40 -28.87 -9.65 1.24
CA TRP A 40 -28.75 -9.38 2.66
C TRP A 40 -27.28 -9.10 3.03
N GLN A 41 -27.06 -8.41 4.15
CA GLN A 41 -25.73 -8.19 4.73
C GLN A 41 -25.77 -8.28 6.25
N MET A 42 -24.66 -8.65 6.90
CA MET A 42 -24.53 -8.56 8.36
C MET A 42 -24.08 -7.14 8.76
N LEU A 43 -24.84 -6.48 9.64
CA LEU A 43 -24.56 -5.12 10.14
C LEU A 43 -23.32 -5.05 11.03
N ALA A 44 -23.01 -6.10 11.77
CA ALA A 44 -21.81 -6.16 12.60
C ALA A 44 -21.50 -7.60 12.99
N ASP A 45 -20.26 -8.02 12.75
CA ASP A 45 -19.62 -9.01 13.61
C ASP A 45 -19.28 -8.29 14.91
N THR A 46 -20.02 -8.57 15.98
CA THR A 46 -19.83 -7.91 17.28
C THR A 46 -18.54 -8.31 17.98
N GLN A 47 -17.84 -9.32 17.47
CA GLN A 47 -16.56 -9.80 18.01
C GLN A 47 -15.36 -9.29 17.21
N PHE A 48 -15.58 -8.61 16.08
CA PHE A 48 -14.50 -8.06 15.27
C PHE A 48 -13.91 -6.81 15.93
N ASP A 49 -12.67 -6.92 16.39
CA ASP A 49 -11.91 -5.84 17.02
C ASP A 49 -11.36 -4.81 16.00
N GLY A 50 -11.65 -4.99 14.71
CA GLY A 50 -11.16 -4.14 13.64
C GLY A 50 -9.82 -4.53 13.06
N ILE A 51 -9.17 -5.54 13.65
CA ILE A 51 -7.84 -5.97 13.27
C ILE A 51 -7.96 -7.23 12.43
N LEU A 52 -7.72 -7.09 11.12
CA LEU A 52 -7.76 -8.22 10.21
C LEU A 52 -6.59 -9.19 10.46
N ASN A 53 -5.42 -8.67 10.83
CA ASN A 53 -4.26 -9.50 11.19
C ASN A 53 -3.64 -9.04 12.51
N LYS A 54 -3.81 -9.89 13.53
CA LYS A 54 -3.34 -9.62 14.89
C LYS A 54 -1.82 -9.62 14.99
N GLU A 55 -1.13 -10.43 14.20
CA GLU A 55 0.34 -10.52 14.23
C GLU A 55 0.95 -9.23 13.69
N VAL A 56 0.54 -8.79 12.49
CA VAL A 56 0.98 -7.50 11.92
C VAL A 56 0.65 -6.37 12.88
N HIS A 57 -0.57 -6.36 13.45
CA HIS A 57 -0.95 -5.31 14.38
C HIS A 57 -0.09 -5.32 15.65
N GLN A 58 0.23 -6.48 16.23
CA GLN A 58 1.11 -6.58 17.40
C GLN A 58 2.55 -6.14 17.08
N MET A 59 3.09 -6.53 15.93
CA MET A 59 4.42 -6.09 15.50
C MET A 59 4.50 -4.57 15.43
N VAL A 60 3.47 -3.94 14.85
CA VAL A 60 3.43 -2.49 14.62
C VAL A 60 3.07 -1.71 15.89
N SER A 61 2.13 -2.22 16.70
CA SER A 61 1.65 -1.56 17.92
C SER A 61 2.60 -1.69 19.11
N SER A 62 3.47 -2.71 19.13
CA SER A 62 4.44 -2.89 20.21
C SER A 62 5.56 -1.84 20.19
N GLU A 63 5.89 -1.28 19.02
CA GLU A 63 6.88 -0.22 18.86
C GLU A 63 6.26 1.19 19.00
N LEU A 64 5.02 1.36 18.56
CA LEU A 64 4.33 2.65 18.49
C LEU A 64 2.88 2.50 18.98
N ASN A 65 2.40 3.45 19.79
CA ASN A 65 1.00 3.51 20.24
C ASN A 65 0.06 3.96 19.09
N LEU A 66 0.00 3.15 18.02
CA LEU A 66 -0.77 3.43 16.83
C LEU A 66 -2.24 3.06 17.03
N VAL A 67 -3.11 3.90 16.49
CA VAL A 67 -4.56 3.74 16.57
C VAL A 67 -5.07 3.27 15.22
N GLN A 68 -5.84 2.19 15.19
CA GLN A 68 -6.48 1.69 13.97
C GLN A 68 -7.86 1.09 14.27
N SER A 69 -8.75 1.93 14.80
CA SER A 69 -10.11 1.49 15.13
C SER A 69 -10.90 1.04 13.90
N TRP A 70 -11.94 0.26 14.13
CA TRP A 70 -12.96 -0.04 13.12
C TRP A 70 -14.17 0.85 13.32
N ASP A 71 -14.22 1.92 12.54
CA ASP A 71 -15.34 2.85 12.56
C ASP A 71 -15.72 3.21 11.14
N ASN A 72 -16.91 2.81 10.71
CA ASN A 72 -17.38 2.96 9.34
C ASN A 72 -17.78 4.41 9.00
N ASN A 73 -17.69 5.33 9.97
CA ASN A 73 -18.15 6.69 9.84
C ASN A 73 -17.06 7.74 9.70
N VAL A 74 -15.85 7.46 10.16
CA VAL A 74 -14.69 8.37 10.07
C VAL A 74 -13.81 8.01 8.89
N CYS A 75 -13.23 9.00 8.22
CA CYS A 75 -12.33 8.76 7.09
C CYS A 75 -10.93 8.28 7.56
N PHE A 76 -10.43 8.86 8.66
CA PHE A 76 -9.16 8.53 9.29
C PHE A 76 -9.44 8.08 10.72
N THR A 77 -9.04 6.86 11.05
CA THR A 77 -9.43 6.21 12.31
C THR A 77 -8.61 6.67 13.50
N SER A 78 -7.37 7.09 13.25
CA SER A 78 -6.48 7.73 14.23
C SER A 78 -6.64 9.25 14.31
N ASP A 79 -7.55 9.85 13.52
CA ASP A 79 -7.59 11.31 13.32
C ASP A 79 -6.22 11.87 12.88
N ARG A 80 -5.50 11.10 12.05
CA ARG A 80 -4.15 11.39 11.56
C ARG A 80 -3.09 11.57 12.64
N LYS A 81 -3.28 10.97 13.81
CA LYS A 81 -2.33 11.05 14.94
C LYS A 81 -1.20 10.04 14.85
N ASN A 82 -1.37 9.00 14.04
CA ASN A 82 -0.33 8.01 13.81
C ASN A 82 0.88 8.65 13.11
N ASP A 83 2.05 8.52 13.73
CA ASP A 83 3.30 9.09 13.23
C ASP A 83 4.30 7.98 12.91
N LEU A 84 4.20 7.45 11.69
CA LEU A 84 5.07 6.38 11.20
C LEU A 84 6.47 6.86 10.80
N SER A 85 6.77 8.16 10.90
CA SER A 85 8.15 8.65 10.76
C SER A 85 9.04 8.22 11.93
N LYS A 86 8.41 7.78 13.04
CA LYS A 86 9.07 7.28 14.26
C LYS A 86 9.36 5.78 14.26
N LEU A 87 9.05 5.06 13.17
CA LEU A 87 9.40 3.64 13.06
C LEU A 87 10.91 3.45 13.27
N SER A 88 11.26 2.60 14.24
CA SER A 88 12.64 2.22 14.54
C SER A 88 13.15 1.17 13.57
N ASP A 89 12.33 0.15 13.28
CA ASP A 89 12.70 -0.96 12.41
C ASP A 89 12.01 -0.91 11.04
N THR A 90 12.37 -1.87 10.19
CA THR A 90 11.73 -2.15 8.91
C THR A 90 10.79 -3.32 9.09
N LEU A 91 9.51 -3.10 8.80
CA LEU A 91 8.48 -4.12 8.82
C LEU A 91 8.41 -4.79 7.46
N TRP A 92 8.24 -6.10 7.43
CA TRP A 92 8.01 -6.83 6.20
C TRP A 92 6.52 -7.14 6.07
N LEU A 93 5.88 -6.58 5.03
CA LEU A 93 4.48 -6.84 4.69
C LEU A 93 4.40 -7.62 3.38
N CYS A 94 3.59 -8.67 3.34
CA CYS A 94 3.22 -9.34 2.10
C CYS A 94 2.10 -8.54 1.41
N VAL A 95 2.35 -8.09 0.18
CA VAL A 95 1.36 -7.40 -0.67
C VAL A 95 0.80 -8.30 -1.78
N SER A 96 1.43 -9.44 -2.04
CA SER A 96 0.82 -10.53 -2.82
C SER A 96 1.43 -11.88 -2.43
N ASP A 97 0.61 -12.86 -2.08
CA ASP A 97 1.06 -14.23 -1.81
C ASP A 97 0.79 -15.14 -3.03
N SER A 98 1.75 -16.00 -3.35
CA SER A 98 1.62 -17.12 -4.29
C SER A 98 0.46 -18.09 -4.01
N MET A 99 -0.08 -18.10 -2.79
CA MET A 99 -1.25 -18.91 -2.42
C MET A 99 -2.59 -18.15 -2.52
N GLN A 100 -2.57 -16.81 -2.65
CA GLN A 100 -3.75 -15.92 -2.62
C GLN A 100 -3.55 -14.71 -3.54
N SER A 101 -3.07 -14.90 -4.78
CA SER A 101 -2.67 -13.80 -5.67
C SER A 101 -3.86 -13.02 -6.22
N ASP A 102 -4.46 -12.21 -5.37
CA ASP A 102 -5.56 -11.34 -5.75
C ASP A 102 -5.01 -9.90 -5.68
N PHE A 103 -4.18 -9.55 -6.67
CA PHE A 103 -4.03 -8.16 -7.09
C PHE A 103 -4.80 -7.95 -8.38
N PHE A 104 -5.55 -6.87 -8.44
CA PHE A 104 -6.21 -6.43 -9.66
C PHE A 104 -6.00 -4.93 -9.83
N ILE A 105 -5.71 -4.46 -11.04
CA ILE A 105 -5.56 -3.02 -11.26
C ILE A 105 -6.91 -2.31 -11.01
N PRO A 106 -6.98 -1.30 -10.12
CA PRO A 106 -8.27 -0.71 -9.71
C PRO A 106 -9.00 -0.03 -10.87
N HIS A 107 -8.24 0.47 -11.86
CA HIS A 107 -8.72 0.90 -13.16
C HIS A 107 -7.57 0.83 -14.19
N PRO A 108 -7.78 0.36 -15.44
CA PRO A 108 -6.71 0.16 -16.43
C PRO A 108 -6.24 1.44 -17.16
N GLY A 109 -6.74 2.61 -16.74
CA GLY A 109 -6.40 3.91 -17.33
C GLY A 109 -4.99 4.37 -17.00
N TYR A 110 -4.53 5.41 -17.71
CA TYR A 110 -3.19 5.96 -17.51
C TYR A 110 -3.14 6.88 -16.29
N ILE A 111 -1.94 7.02 -15.71
CA ILE A 111 -1.71 7.94 -14.61
C ILE A 111 -1.74 9.39 -15.13
N THR A 112 -2.75 10.15 -14.73
CA THR A 112 -2.86 11.58 -15.06
C THR A 112 -2.02 12.42 -14.09
N SER A 113 -1.78 11.90 -12.88
CA SER A 113 -1.06 12.65 -11.86
C SER A 113 -0.50 11.74 -10.76
N ARG A 114 0.76 11.98 -10.37
CA ARG A 114 1.54 11.11 -9.44
C ARG A 114 1.58 11.60 -7.98
N TYR A 115 1.83 10.69 -7.05
CA TYR A 115 2.03 10.99 -5.63
C TYR A 115 3.10 12.08 -5.41
N GLY A 116 2.88 12.94 -4.39
CA GLY A 116 3.84 13.98 -3.99
C GLY A 116 3.37 15.41 -4.22
N TYR A 117 4.30 16.38 -4.12
CA TYR A 117 4.01 17.81 -4.21
C TYR A 117 3.61 18.27 -5.61
N ARG A 118 2.52 19.04 -5.70
CA ARG A 118 2.02 19.64 -6.94
C ARG A 118 1.51 21.06 -6.66
N LYS A 119 2.10 22.08 -7.31
CA LYS A 119 1.66 23.49 -7.21
C LYS A 119 1.40 23.96 -5.78
N GLY A 120 2.29 23.61 -4.84
CA GLY A 120 2.20 23.99 -3.42
C GLY A 120 1.23 23.15 -2.56
N ARG A 121 0.53 22.16 -3.12
CA ARG A 121 -0.29 21.20 -2.36
C ARG A 121 0.29 19.79 -2.48
N TYR A 122 0.23 19.06 -1.38
CA TYR A 122 0.66 17.67 -1.35
C TYR A 122 -0.45 16.72 -1.83
N HIS A 123 -0.11 15.79 -2.72
CA HIS A 123 -1.00 14.75 -3.21
C HIS A 123 -0.67 13.40 -2.57
N ASN A 124 -1.61 12.88 -1.79
CA ASN A 124 -1.43 11.67 -0.96
C ASN A 124 -1.68 10.35 -1.71
N GLY A 125 -2.01 10.40 -2.99
CA GLY A 125 -2.30 9.23 -3.81
C GLY A 125 -1.86 9.41 -5.25
N ILE A 126 -2.57 8.76 -6.15
CA ILE A 126 -2.38 8.84 -7.61
C ILE A 126 -3.73 9.02 -8.28
N ASP A 127 -3.73 9.80 -9.36
CA ASP A 127 -4.91 10.03 -10.18
C ASP A 127 -4.82 9.17 -11.44
N ILE A 128 -5.81 8.31 -11.66
CA ILE A 128 -5.92 7.41 -12.79
C ILE A 128 -7.05 7.92 -13.69
N GLY A 129 -6.74 8.18 -14.95
CA GLY A 129 -7.72 8.62 -15.93
C GLY A 129 -8.82 7.58 -16.12
N LEU A 130 -10.08 8.01 -16.10
CA LEU A 130 -11.25 7.19 -16.39
C LEU A 130 -12.39 8.07 -16.93
N ASN A 131 -13.43 7.44 -17.45
CA ASN A 131 -14.69 8.09 -17.76
C ASN A 131 -15.69 7.89 -16.61
N THR A 132 -16.57 8.87 -16.40
CA THR A 132 -17.69 8.71 -15.47
C THR A 132 -18.51 7.48 -15.86
N GLY A 133 -18.71 6.55 -14.91
CA GLY A 133 -19.41 5.29 -15.13
C GLY A 133 -18.50 4.08 -15.35
N ASP A 134 -17.20 4.27 -15.60
CA ASP A 134 -16.25 3.15 -15.72
C ASP A 134 -16.21 2.35 -14.41
N THR A 135 -16.06 1.03 -14.51
CA THR A 135 -16.02 0.19 -13.29
C THR A 135 -14.70 0.36 -12.56
N VAL A 136 -14.78 0.70 -11.27
CA VAL A 136 -13.64 0.71 -10.34
C VAL A 136 -13.69 -0.57 -9.52
N ARG A 137 -12.54 -1.24 -9.38
CA ARG A 137 -12.41 -2.55 -8.73
C ARG A 137 -11.50 -2.50 -7.51
N ALA A 138 -11.72 -3.42 -6.57
CA ALA A 138 -10.83 -3.60 -5.42
C ALA A 138 -9.44 -4.02 -5.89
N ALA A 139 -8.41 -3.31 -5.45
CA ALA A 139 -7.03 -3.59 -5.81
C ALA A 139 -6.50 -4.88 -5.15
N TRP A 140 -6.91 -5.12 -3.92
CA TRP A 140 -6.64 -6.32 -3.15
C TRP A 140 -7.89 -6.77 -2.40
N SER A 141 -7.94 -8.05 -2.03
CA SER A 141 -8.98 -8.61 -1.17
C SER A 141 -8.95 -7.96 0.21
N GLY A 142 -10.11 -7.82 0.84
CA GLY A 142 -10.22 -7.23 2.16
C GLY A 142 -11.66 -6.94 2.57
N LYS A 143 -11.81 -6.11 3.59
CA LYS A 143 -13.10 -5.72 4.15
C LYS A 143 -13.33 -4.23 3.98
N VAL A 144 -14.48 -3.85 3.43
CA VAL A 144 -14.87 -2.46 3.23
C VAL A 144 -15.07 -1.79 4.58
N ARG A 145 -14.25 -0.81 4.91
CA ARG A 145 -14.36 -0.04 6.15
C ARG A 145 -15.28 1.16 5.97
N TYR A 146 -15.22 1.83 4.83
CA TYR A 146 -15.96 3.06 4.57
C TYR A 146 -16.53 3.03 3.17
N ALA A 147 -17.81 3.34 2.99
CA ALA A 147 -18.43 3.47 1.67
C ALA A 147 -19.57 4.49 1.70
N LYS A 148 -19.22 5.77 1.60
CA LYS A 148 -20.20 6.89 1.56
C LYS A 148 -19.62 8.15 0.93
N TYR A 149 -20.45 9.18 0.79
CA TYR A 149 -19.98 10.52 0.41
C TYR A 149 -19.16 11.16 1.53
N ASN A 150 -18.06 11.78 1.14
CA ASN A 150 -17.11 12.44 2.02
C ASN A 150 -16.94 13.93 1.63
N ASP A 151 -17.33 14.82 2.53
CA ASP A 151 -17.25 16.27 2.35
C ASP A 151 -15.82 16.84 2.53
N GLY A 152 -14.86 16.02 2.96
CA GLY A 152 -13.45 16.39 3.11
C GLY A 152 -12.67 16.54 1.80
N GLY A 153 -13.36 16.40 0.66
CA GLY A 153 -12.81 16.57 -0.68
C GLY A 153 -12.76 15.29 -1.51
N PHE A 154 -12.91 14.11 -0.91
CA PHE A 154 -12.89 12.85 -1.66
C PHE A 154 -14.17 12.59 -2.46
N GLY A 155 -15.31 13.20 -2.11
CA GLY A 155 -16.59 12.89 -2.77
C GLY A 155 -17.07 11.50 -2.37
N ASN A 156 -17.69 10.75 -3.28
CA ASN A 156 -17.99 9.35 -3.00
C ASN A 156 -16.67 8.57 -2.86
N LEU A 157 -16.54 7.93 -1.71
CA LEU A 157 -15.32 7.27 -1.28
C LEU A 157 -15.64 5.85 -0.83
N VAL A 158 -14.83 4.90 -1.30
CA VAL A 158 -14.72 3.56 -0.74
C VAL A 158 -13.35 3.41 -0.11
N ILE A 159 -13.27 2.84 1.10
CA ILE A 159 -12.03 2.47 1.78
C ILE A 159 -12.09 1.00 2.13
N ILE A 160 -11.10 0.23 1.70
CA ILE A 160 -10.97 -1.20 1.98
C ILE A 160 -9.75 -1.40 2.86
N ARG A 161 -9.92 -2.14 3.96
CA ARG A 161 -8.81 -2.60 4.82
C ARG A 161 -8.42 -4.02 4.40
N HIS A 162 -7.12 -4.27 4.33
CA HIS A 162 -6.54 -5.54 3.91
C HIS A 162 -5.87 -6.25 5.09
N ASP A 163 -5.66 -7.55 4.95
CA ASP A 163 -5.09 -8.38 6.02
C ASP A 163 -3.66 -7.98 6.37
N ASN A 164 -2.89 -7.40 5.45
CA ASN A 164 -1.56 -6.88 5.74
C ASN A 164 -1.54 -5.51 6.47
N GLY A 165 -2.71 -5.01 6.89
CA GLY A 165 -2.84 -3.75 7.62
C GLY A 165 -2.86 -2.49 6.74
N LEU A 166 -2.72 -2.64 5.42
CA LEU A 166 -2.91 -1.55 4.46
C LEU A 166 -4.41 -1.21 4.32
N GLU A 167 -4.67 0.04 3.98
CA GLU A 167 -5.96 0.50 3.47
C GLU A 167 -5.80 1.09 2.07
N THR A 168 -6.74 0.78 1.18
CA THR A 168 -6.85 1.42 -0.14
C THR A 168 -8.07 2.33 -0.20
N PHE A 169 -7.87 3.53 -0.75
CA PHE A 169 -8.91 4.56 -0.89
C PHE A 169 -9.25 4.72 -2.37
N TYR A 170 -10.55 4.75 -2.69
CA TYR A 170 -11.08 4.90 -4.04
C TYR A 170 -12.05 6.08 -4.04
N ALA A 171 -11.58 7.24 -4.50
CA ALA A 171 -12.30 8.49 -4.38
C ALA A 171 -12.79 9.04 -5.72
N HIS A 172 -13.56 10.13 -5.63
CA HIS A 172 -14.22 10.83 -6.74
C HIS A 172 -15.22 9.98 -7.51
N LEU A 173 -15.68 8.86 -6.94
CA LEU A 173 -16.61 7.93 -7.58
C LEU A 173 -17.93 8.64 -7.93
N SER A 174 -18.61 8.22 -8.99
CA SER A 174 -19.98 8.65 -9.25
C SER A 174 -20.98 7.87 -8.40
N LYS A 175 -20.64 6.62 -8.05
CA LYS A 175 -21.48 5.73 -7.26
C LYS A 175 -20.64 4.71 -6.50
N ASN A 176 -20.99 4.47 -5.25
CA ASN A 176 -20.53 3.31 -4.47
C ASN A 176 -21.52 2.15 -4.70
N ILE A 177 -21.01 0.93 -4.92
CA ILE A 177 -21.85 -0.27 -5.10
C ILE A 177 -21.58 -1.35 -4.05
N VAL A 178 -20.73 -1.05 -3.06
CA VAL A 178 -20.48 -1.82 -1.85
C VAL A 178 -20.85 -1.02 -0.62
N PHE A 179 -21.00 -1.70 0.51
CA PHE A 179 -21.37 -1.17 1.81
C PHE A 179 -20.28 -1.43 2.84
N PRO A 180 -20.22 -0.65 3.93
CA PRO A 180 -19.32 -0.96 5.03
C PRO A 180 -19.58 -2.37 5.59
N ASN A 181 -18.50 -3.05 5.96
CA ASN A 181 -18.41 -4.45 6.38
C ASN A 181 -18.50 -5.51 5.28
N ASP A 182 -18.73 -5.15 4.02
CA ASP A 182 -18.66 -6.10 2.91
C ASP A 182 -17.24 -6.68 2.80
N GLU A 183 -17.15 -8.00 2.59
CA GLU A 183 -15.91 -8.65 2.16
C GLU A 183 -15.85 -8.61 0.63
N VAL A 184 -14.70 -8.19 0.11
CA VAL A 184 -14.46 -8.09 -1.33
C VAL A 184 -13.18 -8.82 -1.68
N LYS A 185 -13.18 -9.46 -2.83
CA LYS A 185 -11.98 -10.04 -3.44
C LYS A 185 -11.35 -9.03 -4.39
N ALA A 186 -10.05 -9.17 -4.66
CA ALA A 186 -9.45 -8.33 -5.69
C ALA A 186 -10.15 -8.54 -7.03
N GLY A 187 -10.33 -7.45 -7.75
CA GLY A 187 -11.08 -7.43 -8.99
C GLY A 187 -12.58 -7.31 -8.80
N ASP A 188 -13.14 -7.43 -7.60
CA ASP A 188 -14.57 -7.20 -7.40
C ASP A 188 -14.94 -5.74 -7.71
N PRO A 189 -16.05 -5.49 -8.42
CA PRO A 189 -16.57 -4.15 -8.62
C PRO A 189 -16.97 -3.49 -7.29
N ILE A 190 -16.44 -2.30 -7.00
CA ILE A 190 -16.70 -1.58 -5.75
C ILE A 190 -17.36 -0.21 -5.96
N GLY A 191 -17.22 0.35 -7.16
CA GLY A 191 -17.79 1.64 -7.50
C GLY A 191 -17.74 1.92 -8.99
N LEU A 192 -18.29 3.07 -9.36
CA LEU A 192 -18.21 3.61 -10.70
C LEU A 192 -17.38 4.89 -10.67
N GLY A 193 -16.49 5.05 -11.65
CA GLY A 193 -15.68 6.24 -11.87
C GLY A 193 -16.53 7.49 -11.97
N GLY A 194 -15.99 8.65 -11.59
CA GLY A 194 -16.75 9.88 -11.55
C GLY A 194 -15.89 11.12 -11.39
N ASN A 195 -16.55 12.18 -10.92
CA ASN A 195 -15.97 13.51 -10.73
C ASN A 195 -16.59 14.18 -9.48
N THR A 196 -16.82 13.43 -8.41
CA THR A 196 -17.46 13.96 -7.19
C THR A 196 -16.44 14.54 -6.21
N GLY A 197 -16.89 15.36 -5.26
CA GLY A 197 -16.00 16.02 -4.29
C GLY A 197 -15.14 17.11 -4.94
N ARG A 198 -13.89 17.24 -4.50
CA ARG A 198 -12.96 18.25 -5.00
C ARG A 198 -12.13 17.66 -6.15
N SER A 199 -12.73 17.62 -7.33
CA SER A 199 -12.12 17.11 -8.56
C SER A 199 -12.34 18.09 -9.73
N PHE A 200 -11.37 18.16 -10.65
CA PHE A 200 -11.42 19.07 -11.82
C PHE A 200 -11.83 18.38 -13.13
N GLY A 201 -11.99 17.06 -13.11
CA GLY A 201 -12.40 16.25 -14.25
C GLY A 201 -12.47 14.77 -13.87
N PRO A 202 -13.12 13.91 -14.68
CA PRO A 202 -13.27 12.50 -14.34
C PRO A 202 -11.93 11.77 -14.16
N HIS A 203 -11.73 11.19 -12.98
CA HIS A 203 -10.59 10.34 -12.64
C HIS A 203 -10.90 9.51 -11.39
N LEU A 204 -10.12 8.45 -11.17
CA LEU A 204 -10.04 7.77 -9.88
C LEU A 204 -8.87 8.36 -9.12
N HIS A 205 -9.14 8.92 -7.94
CA HIS A 205 -8.09 9.22 -6.98
C HIS A 205 -7.90 8.00 -6.07
N PHE A 206 -6.72 7.37 -6.19
CA PHE A 206 -6.35 6.14 -5.51
C PHE A 206 -5.25 6.40 -4.50
N GLU A 207 -5.49 6.10 -3.22
CA GLU A 207 -4.45 6.14 -2.18
C GLU A 207 -4.21 4.74 -1.61
N VAL A 208 -2.98 4.52 -1.17
CA VAL A 208 -2.63 3.40 -0.29
C VAL A 208 -2.16 4.03 1.01
N ARG A 209 -2.66 3.55 2.14
CA ARG A 209 -2.29 4.03 3.46
C ARG A 209 -1.91 2.87 4.37
N PHE A 210 -0.96 3.11 5.26
CA PHE A 210 -0.64 2.21 6.36
C PHE A 210 -0.90 2.97 7.67
N TYR A 211 -1.85 2.49 8.49
CA TYR A 211 -2.24 3.16 9.73
C TYR A 211 -2.52 4.67 9.56
N ASP A 212 -3.38 5.02 8.60
CA ASP A 212 -3.68 6.40 8.17
C ASP A 212 -2.51 7.19 7.55
N ALA A 213 -1.27 6.72 7.51
CA ALA A 213 -0.19 7.43 6.81
C ALA A 213 -0.17 7.07 5.32
N PRO A 214 -0.09 8.05 4.40
CA PRO A 214 -0.13 7.77 2.98
C PRO A 214 1.20 7.23 2.46
N LEU A 215 1.14 6.15 1.70
CA LEU A 215 2.24 5.58 0.95
C LEU A 215 2.10 5.95 -0.52
N ASN A 216 3.23 6.07 -1.22
CA ASN A 216 3.20 6.16 -2.67
C ASN A 216 2.72 4.82 -3.24
N PRO A 217 1.59 4.76 -3.99
CA PRO A 217 1.12 3.51 -4.57
C PRO A 217 2.13 2.82 -5.50
N GLU A 218 3.07 3.57 -6.09
CA GLU A 218 4.13 3.05 -6.96
C GLU A 218 5.29 2.36 -6.22
N GLU A 219 5.26 2.32 -4.88
CA GLU A 219 6.12 1.38 -4.13
C GLU A 219 5.71 -0.07 -4.38
N MET A 220 4.41 -0.29 -4.63
CA MET A 220 3.82 -1.63 -4.70
C MET A 220 3.31 -1.98 -6.10
N ILE A 221 2.83 -1.00 -6.87
CA ILE A 221 2.15 -1.22 -8.14
C ILE A 221 2.98 -0.63 -9.29
N ASP A 222 3.23 -1.44 -10.31
CA ASP A 222 3.60 -0.95 -11.63
C ASP A 222 2.32 -0.65 -12.41
N PHE A 223 1.92 0.62 -12.46
CA PHE A 223 0.69 1.01 -13.17
C PHE A 223 0.80 0.89 -14.70
N ALA A 224 2.01 0.82 -15.26
CA ALA A 224 2.20 0.61 -16.69
C ALA A 224 2.03 -0.88 -17.04
N ALA A 225 2.66 -1.77 -16.26
CA ALA A 225 2.52 -3.22 -16.41
C ALA A 225 1.16 -3.74 -15.89
N LYS A 226 0.51 -2.98 -14.99
CA LYS A 226 -0.73 -3.34 -14.28
C LYS A 226 -0.54 -4.54 -13.36
N GLU A 227 0.61 -4.60 -12.71
CA GLU A 227 1.07 -5.70 -11.86
C GLU A 227 1.67 -5.17 -10.56
N VAL A 228 1.83 -6.06 -9.58
CA VAL A 228 2.58 -5.76 -8.35
C VAL A 228 4.08 -5.81 -8.66
N LYS A 229 4.85 -4.81 -8.21
CA LYS A 229 6.31 -4.72 -8.43
C LYS A 229 7.08 -5.81 -7.67
N ASP A 230 6.77 -5.95 -6.39
CA ASP A 230 7.34 -6.94 -5.50
C ASP A 230 6.24 -7.46 -4.57
N PRO A 231 6.10 -8.79 -4.39
CA PRO A 231 5.17 -9.37 -3.43
C PRO A 231 5.43 -8.93 -1.97
N ASN A 232 6.60 -8.34 -1.69
CA ASN A 232 7.04 -7.93 -0.37
C ASN A 232 7.26 -6.41 -0.32
N LEU A 233 6.48 -5.74 0.52
CA LEU A 233 6.71 -4.35 0.88
C LEU A 233 7.52 -4.27 2.18
N LEU A 234 8.70 -3.64 2.10
CA LEU A 234 9.50 -3.31 3.27
C LEU A 234 9.11 -1.92 3.78
N VAL A 235 8.29 -1.87 4.84
CA VAL A 235 7.81 -0.63 5.43
C VAL A 235 8.82 -0.10 6.44
N HIS A 236 9.44 1.04 6.11
CA HIS A 236 10.36 1.75 6.99
C HIS A 236 10.03 3.24 7.04
N ARG A 237 10.53 3.96 8.05
CA ARG A 237 10.29 5.41 8.25
C ARG A 237 10.54 6.31 7.03
N GLY A 238 11.35 5.85 6.08
CA GLY A 238 11.70 6.60 4.86
C GLY A 238 10.52 6.76 3.90
N LEU A 239 9.56 5.84 3.92
CA LEU A 239 8.38 5.87 3.06
C LEU A 239 7.38 6.98 3.42
N PHE A 240 7.41 7.45 4.67
CA PHE A 240 6.43 8.41 5.20
C PHE A 240 6.92 9.86 5.19
N ARG A 241 7.91 10.17 4.35
CA ARG A 241 8.43 11.53 4.17
C ARG A 241 7.60 12.28 3.11
N PRO A 242 7.28 13.57 3.31
CA PRO A 242 6.65 14.36 2.26
C PRO A 242 7.50 14.35 0.98
N GLY A 243 6.94 13.83 -0.10
CA GLY A 243 7.53 13.79 -1.42
C GLY A 243 8.37 12.53 -1.67
N ALA A 244 8.23 11.50 -0.83
CA ALA A 244 8.83 10.19 -1.07
C ALA A 244 8.58 9.76 -2.52
N LYS A 245 9.67 9.64 -3.28
CA LYS A 245 9.66 9.09 -4.62
C LYS A 245 9.51 7.58 -4.52
N PRO A 246 8.98 6.92 -5.57
CA PRO A 246 9.05 5.47 -5.65
C PRO A 246 10.48 5.06 -5.32
N SER A 247 10.67 4.17 -4.35
CA SER A 247 12.00 3.63 -4.14
C SER A 247 12.36 2.81 -5.39
N ASP A 248 13.40 3.27 -6.09
CA ASP A 248 14.19 2.37 -6.93
C ASP A 248 14.84 1.45 -5.90
N TYR A 249 14.43 0.18 -5.88
CA TYR A 249 14.83 -0.78 -4.86
C TYR A 249 16.38 -0.88 -4.81
N TYR A 250 17.01 -0.05 -3.97
CA TYR A 250 18.46 0.05 -3.69
C TYR A 250 19.44 0.24 -4.88
N GLU A 251 19.27 1.21 -5.78
CA GLU A 251 20.39 1.62 -6.64
C GLU A 251 20.69 3.12 -6.60
N GLU A 252 21.98 3.41 -6.39
CA GLU A 252 22.64 4.72 -6.47
C GLU A 252 21.98 5.81 -5.62
N HIS A 253 22.47 6.17 -4.43
CA HIS A 253 23.66 7.00 -4.27
C HIS A 253 24.10 6.88 -2.81
N GLY A 254 25.37 6.54 -2.60
CA GLY A 254 25.96 6.59 -1.27
C GLY A 254 25.90 8.00 -0.70
N HIS A 255 25.18 8.19 0.39
CA HIS A 255 25.51 9.22 1.36
C HIS A 255 25.27 8.72 2.79
N SER A 256 26.36 8.82 3.54
CA SER A 256 26.54 8.51 4.94
C SER A 256 25.53 9.24 5.82
N HIS A 257 24.78 8.49 6.63
CA HIS A 257 24.57 8.86 8.02
C HIS A 257 24.62 7.58 8.85
N THR A 258 25.75 7.46 9.57
CA THR A 258 25.90 6.63 10.75
C THR A 258 24.81 7.00 11.74
N GLU A 259 23.88 6.07 12.01
CA GLU A 259 23.40 5.76 13.35
C GLU A 259 22.64 4.43 13.30
N ASN A 260 23.01 3.55 14.23
CA ASN A 260 22.60 2.15 14.29
C ASN A 260 21.10 2.00 14.56
N VAL A 261 20.37 1.32 13.68
CA VAL A 261 19.26 0.45 14.09
C VAL A 261 19.39 -0.86 13.32
N ALA A 262 19.51 -1.95 14.06
CA ALA A 262 19.79 -3.27 13.55
C ALA A 262 18.48 -4.00 13.24
N ALA A 263 18.09 -4.06 11.96
CA ALA A 263 17.14 -5.05 11.49
C ALA A 263 17.84 -6.43 11.45
N VAL A 264 17.35 -7.36 12.26
CA VAL A 264 17.81 -8.75 12.29
C VAL A 264 17.17 -9.50 11.13
N VAL A 265 17.82 -9.51 9.96
CA VAL A 265 18.12 -10.71 9.17
C VAL A 265 19.32 -10.38 8.29
N ARG A 266 20.53 -10.65 8.79
CA ARG A 266 21.70 -10.75 7.92
C ARG A 266 21.61 -12.09 7.19
N PRO A 267 21.73 -12.18 5.85
CA PRO A 267 22.14 -13.43 5.26
C PRO A 267 23.47 -13.79 5.92
N VAL A 268 23.60 -15.03 6.43
CA VAL A 268 24.84 -15.49 7.06
C VAL A 268 25.97 -15.24 6.07
N ALA A 269 26.76 -14.20 6.34
CA ALA A 269 27.91 -13.86 5.52
C ALA A 269 28.89 -15.04 5.64
N THR A 270 28.90 -15.91 4.63
CA THR A 270 29.80 -17.04 4.57
C THR A 270 31.22 -16.48 4.49
N LYS A 271 31.98 -16.69 5.56
CA LYS A 271 33.36 -16.22 5.65
C LYS A 271 34.16 -16.97 4.59
N LYS A 272 34.71 -16.24 3.61
CA LYS A 272 35.56 -16.85 2.58
C LYS A 272 37.02 -16.64 2.96
N TYR A 273 37.80 -17.71 2.93
CA TYR A 273 39.23 -17.69 3.23
C TYR A 273 40.03 -18.05 1.97
N TYR A 274 41.20 -17.44 1.83
CA TYR A 274 42.18 -17.68 0.78
C TYR A 274 43.52 -18.08 1.40
N LYS A 275 44.09 -19.20 0.97
CA LYS A 275 45.39 -19.69 1.47
C LYS A 275 46.52 -19.09 0.61
N VAL A 276 47.39 -18.30 1.23
CA VAL A 276 48.53 -17.63 0.58
C VAL A 276 49.48 -18.66 -0.05
N ARG A 277 49.85 -18.44 -1.30
CA ARG A 277 50.80 -19.26 -2.09
C ARG A 277 52.07 -18.47 -2.36
N SER A 278 53.13 -19.18 -2.75
CA SER A 278 54.39 -18.54 -3.15
C SER A 278 54.15 -17.60 -4.33
N GLY A 279 54.55 -16.33 -4.21
CA GLY A 279 54.38 -15.30 -5.22
C GLY A 279 53.10 -14.46 -5.11
N ASP A 280 52.17 -14.78 -4.20
CA ASP A 280 50.93 -14.00 -4.07
C ASP A 280 51.17 -12.60 -3.48
N THR A 281 50.51 -11.59 -4.04
CA THR A 281 50.42 -10.24 -3.47
C THR A 281 49.03 -9.94 -2.90
N LEU A 282 48.92 -9.03 -1.93
CA LEU A 282 47.63 -8.59 -1.38
C LEU A 282 46.70 -8.03 -2.47
N SER A 283 47.25 -7.33 -3.46
CA SER A 283 46.51 -6.76 -4.59
C SER A 283 45.87 -7.84 -5.46
N GLU A 284 46.59 -8.90 -5.80
CA GLU A 284 46.08 -10.01 -6.60
C GLU A 284 45.05 -10.85 -5.83
N ILE A 285 45.29 -11.10 -4.54
CA ILE A 285 44.34 -11.81 -3.67
C ILE A 285 43.04 -11.01 -3.57
N ALA A 286 43.13 -9.68 -3.46
CA ALA A 286 41.99 -8.78 -3.41
C ALA A 286 41.17 -8.82 -4.72
N ALA A 287 41.84 -8.64 -5.86
CA ALA A 287 41.23 -8.69 -7.18
C ALA A 287 40.54 -10.05 -7.43
N LYS A 288 41.21 -11.16 -7.16
CA LYS A 288 40.69 -12.52 -7.37
C LYS A 288 39.48 -12.87 -6.49
N ASN A 289 39.30 -12.15 -5.38
CA ASN A 289 38.20 -12.38 -4.46
C ASN A 289 37.15 -11.26 -4.45
N ASN A 290 37.18 -10.36 -5.44
CA ASN A 290 36.28 -9.21 -5.55
C ASN A 290 36.18 -8.43 -4.23
N THR A 291 37.34 -8.10 -3.66
CA THR A 291 37.48 -7.36 -2.40
C THR A 291 38.62 -6.35 -2.53
N THR A 292 38.88 -5.54 -1.50
CA THR A 292 39.96 -4.54 -1.51
C THR A 292 41.10 -4.92 -0.56
N ILE A 293 42.29 -4.40 -0.81
CA ILE A 293 43.47 -4.60 0.06
C ILE A 293 43.14 -4.15 1.48
N SER A 294 42.61 -2.93 1.63
CA SER A 294 42.16 -2.38 2.91
C SER A 294 41.15 -3.29 3.63
N LYS A 295 40.23 -3.92 2.90
CA LYS A 295 39.26 -4.86 3.47
C LYS A 295 39.92 -6.17 3.92
N ILE A 296 40.83 -6.75 3.15
CA ILE A 296 41.62 -7.92 3.57
C ILE A 296 42.46 -7.59 4.81
N CYS A 297 43.12 -6.44 4.81
CA CYS A 297 43.92 -5.95 5.93
C CYS A 297 43.09 -5.84 7.21
N LYS A 298 41.92 -5.18 7.13
CA LYS A 298 40.97 -5.04 8.23
C LYS A 298 40.44 -6.39 8.73
N LEU A 299 40.12 -7.32 7.82
CA LEU A 299 39.58 -8.64 8.17
C LEU A 299 40.59 -9.57 8.85
N ASN A 300 41.89 -9.34 8.64
CA ASN A 300 42.96 -10.20 9.13
C ASN A 300 43.89 -9.52 10.15
N GLY A 301 43.60 -8.26 10.52
CA GLY A 301 44.42 -7.48 11.43
C GLY A 301 45.85 -7.26 10.94
N ILE A 302 46.05 -7.15 9.62
CA ILE A 302 47.35 -6.93 8.99
C ILE A 302 47.41 -5.55 8.33
N ARG A 303 48.62 -5.03 8.13
CA ARG A 303 48.85 -3.78 7.38
C ARG A 303 49.13 -4.10 5.92
N GLU A 304 48.96 -3.13 5.03
CA GLU A 304 49.25 -3.32 3.59
C GLU A 304 50.73 -3.65 3.32
N THR A 305 51.60 -3.25 4.26
CA THR A 305 53.04 -3.53 4.26
C THR A 305 53.42 -4.85 4.95
N THR A 306 52.44 -5.61 5.47
CA THR A 306 52.73 -6.87 6.16
C THR A 306 53.14 -7.96 5.18
N THR A 307 54.31 -8.56 5.38
CA THR A 307 54.79 -9.71 4.60
C THR A 307 53.84 -10.88 4.74
N LEU A 308 53.32 -11.38 3.60
CA LEU A 308 52.42 -12.53 3.57
C LEU A 308 53.21 -13.83 3.77
N GLN A 309 52.83 -14.60 4.80
CA GLN A 309 53.43 -15.91 5.05
C GLN A 309 52.74 -16.97 4.20
N ILE A 310 53.52 -17.72 3.43
CA ILE A 310 53.04 -18.83 2.60
C ILE A 310 52.32 -19.84 3.49
N GLY A 311 51.12 -20.26 3.07
CA GLY A 311 50.28 -21.20 3.80
C GLY A 311 49.33 -20.55 4.82
N ARG A 312 49.48 -19.26 5.14
CA ARG A 312 48.55 -18.52 6.01
C ARG A 312 47.19 -18.35 5.31
N SER A 313 46.11 -18.63 6.03
CA SER A 313 44.74 -18.36 5.56
C SER A 313 44.35 -16.92 5.84
N LEU A 314 44.02 -16.17 4.79
CA LEU A 314 43.50 -14.81 4.86
C LEU A 314 41.99 -14.82 4.61
N ARG A 315 41.24 -14.15 5.48
CA ARG A 315 39.82 -13.88 5.27
C ARG A 315 39.65 -12.81 4.19
N VAL A 316 38.89 -13.12 3.15
CA VAL A 316 38.67 -12.27 1.97
C VAL A 316 37.22 -11.80 1.82
N LYS A 317 36.26 -12.47 2.47
CA LYS A 317 34.86 -12.03 2.63
C LYS A 317 34.36 -12.29 4.06
#